data_AF-A0A849R8Y9-F1
#
_entry.id   AF-A0A849R8Y9-F1
#
_cell.length_a   1.000
_cell.length_b   1.000
_cell.length_c   1.000
_cell.angle_alpha   90.00
_cell.angle_beta   90.00
_cell.angle_gamma   90.00
#
_symmetry.space_group_name_H-M   'P 1'
#
loop_
_entity.id
_entity.type
_entity.pdbx_description
1 polymer ?
#
loop_
_entity_poly.entity_id
_entity_poly.type
_entity_poly.pdbx_seq_one_letter_code
_entity_poly.pdbx_strand_id
1 'polypeptide(L)'
;MVHANKMYKWVDDKGNTYFSDQVPPKYSQYRRESLSKHGRVVGVTDREKTKSEEALDRLLTALKVAQEKVITQQLYHDKALRVTYNKLEDLQNTYDAKLQELETEQKLTISNLKRLDNQLETLQRQAAMNERNGEKVPQKLVDEIKATEKESQLTYVKISQHIEKKNKVVEQFNADIARYKQLTQSAEQKIRDKQKEEIKAANQLGVFVCESDRECEKAWKIAGDFISKHSTSSNSTEPEIESGKLIMGRTPDTDNDLSLAISKVDLGDRKQKLFLDIRCRDSSIGIELCASKKVQDIRVAFKNYLETSLAD
;
A
#
# COMPACT_ATOMS: atom_id res chain seq x y z
N MET A 1 -43.32 -43.60 21.47
CA MET A 1 -42.27 -42.78 20.86
C MET A 1 -42.19 -43.16 19.39
N VAL A 2 -42.64 -42.29 18.47
CA VAL A 2 -42.67 -42.61 17.04
C VAL A 2 -41.31 -42.22 16.43
N HIS A 3 -40.49 -43.21 16.11
CA HIS A 3 -39.26 -43.00 15.35
C HIS A 3 -39.63 -42.42 13.98
N ALA A 4 -39.13 -41.23 13.67
CA ALA A 4 -39.35 -40.59 12.38
C ALA A 4 -38.56 -41.35 11.30
N ASN A 5 -39.24 -42.11 10.44
CA ASN A 5 -38.60 -42.76 9.30
C ASN A 5 -38.07 -41.70 8.32
N LYS A 6 -36.75 -41.65 8.15
CA LYS A 6 -36.07 -40.86 7.13
C LYS A 6 -36.29 -41.55 5.79
N MET A 7 -36.82 -40.86 4.79
CA MET A 7 -37.06 -41.41 3.46
C MET A 7 -36.01 -40.88 2.49
N TYR A 8 -35.44 -41.73 1.64
CA TYR A 8 -34.42 -41.37 0.66
C TYR A 8 -34.93 -41.65 -0.75
N LYS A 9 -34.55 -40.79 -1.69
CA LYS A 9 -34.79 -40.91 -3.12
C LYS A 9 -33.46 -40.95 -3.86
N TRP A 10 -33.25 -41.89 -4.77
CA TRP A 10 -32.07 -41.92 -5.65
C TRP A 10 -32.44 -42.43 -7.05
N VAL A 11 -31.55 -42.20 -8.01
CA VAL A 11 -31.70 -42.63 -9.41
C VAL A 11 -30.50 -43.49 -9.79
N ASP A 12 -30.73 -44.65 -10.41
CA ASP A 12 -29.67 -45.54 -10.89
C ASP A 12 -29.19 -45.18 -12.31
N ASP A 13 -28.16 -45.89 -12.81
CA ASP A 13 -27.60 -45.69 -14.16
C ASP A 13 -28.62 -45.92 -15.30
N LYS A 14 -29.73 -46.62 -15.04
CA LYS A 14 -30.80 -46.89 -16.02
C LYS A 14 -31.93 -45.86 -15.96
N GLY A 15 -31.79 -44.83 -15.12
CA GLY A 15 -32.79 -43.78 -14.93
C GLY A 15 -33.96 -44.19 -14.02
N ASN A 16 -33.89 -45.34 -13.34
CA ASN A 16 -34.95 -45.77 -12.43
C ASN A 16 -34.85 -45.01 -11.10
N THR A 17 -35.97 -44.43 -10.66
CA THR A 17 -36.05 -43.73 -9.37
C THR A 17 -36.51 -44.69 -8.27
N TYR A 18 -35.77 -44.75 -7.18
CA TYR A 18 -36.08 -45.58 -6.02
C TYR A 18 -36.38 -44.70 -4.80
N PHE A 19 -37.31 -45.17 -3.97
CA PHE A 19 -37.63 -44.57 -2.68
C PHE A 19 -37.53 -45.63 -1.59
N SER A 20 -36.79 -45.36 -0.52
CA SER A 20 -36.69 -46.28 0.62
C SER A 20 -36.31 -45.55 1.89
N ASP A 21 -36.70 -46.12 3.02
CA ASP A 21 -36.26 -45.73 4.35
C ASP A 21 -34.78 -46.08 4.64
N GLN A 22 -34.22 -47.06 3.92
CA GLN A 22 -32.81 -47.45 4.02
C GLN A 22 -32.18 -47.63 2.64
N VAL A 23 -31.08 -46.93 2.37
CA VAL A 23 -30.34 -47.09 1.10
C VAL A 23 -29.49 -48.37 1.16
N PRO A 24 -29.74 -49.38 0.30
CA PRO A 24 -28.93 -50.59 0.26
C PRO A 24 -27.48 -50.28 -0.15
N PRO A 25 -26.47 -51.04 0.33
CA PRO A 25 -25.06 -50.80 0.01
C PRO A 25 -24.77 -50.73 -1.50
N LYS A 26 -25.44 -51.54 -2.32
CA LYS A 26 -25.28 -51.53 -3.79
C LYS A 26 -25.66 -50.21 -4.49
N TYR A 27 -26.42 -49.32 -3.83
CA TYR A 27 -26.84 -48.03 -4.36
C TYR A 27 -26.20 -46.85 -3.62
N SER A 28 -25.25 -47.10 -2.72
CA SER A 28 -24.61 -46.04 -1.92
C SER A 28 -23.83 -45.02 -2.76
N GLN A 29 -23.36 -45.45 -3.94
CA GLN A 29 -22.57 -44.66 -4.88
C GLN A 29 -23.36 -43.60 -5.66
N TYR A 30 -24.70 -43.65 -5.65
CA TYR A 30 -25.55 -42.71 -6.39
C TYR A 30 -25.89 -41.47 -5.58
N ARG A 31 -26.17 -40.36 -6.28
CA ARG A 31 -26.73 -39.15 -5.67
C ARG A 31 -28.09 -39.50 -5.07
N ARG A 32 -28.31 -39.11 -3.82
CA ARG A 32 -29.56 -39.34 -3.08
C ARG A 32 -30.06 -38.07 -2.41
N GLU A 33 -31.37 -37.95 -2.34
CA GLU A 33 -32.09 -36.86 -1.69
C GLU A 33 -32.78 -37.44 -0.45
N SER A 34 -32.55 -36.85 0.71
CA SER A 34 -33.31 -37.14 1.92
C SER A 34 -34.58 -36.30 1.91
N LEU A 35 -35.72 -36.94 2.16
CA LEU A 35 -37.05 -36.35 2.12
C LEU A 35 -37.64 -36.26 3.54
N SER A 36 -38.32 -35.14 3.83
CA SER A 36 -39.14 -34.97 5.02
C SER A 36 -40.40 -35.86 4.96
N LYS A 37 -41.11 -35.94 6.08
CA LYS A 37 -42.41 -36.63 6.19
C LYS A 37 -43.46 -36.16 5.17
N HIS A 38 -43.29 -34.98 4.58
CA HIS A 38 -44.18 -34.40 3.57
C HIS A 38 -43.57 -34.43 2.15
N GLY A 39 -42.55 -35.27 1.91
CA GLY A 39 -41.94 -35.44 0.59
C GLY A 39 -41.03 -34.30 0.12
N ARG A 40 -40.79 -33.26 0.94
CA ARG A 40 -39.85 -32.17 0.62
C ARG A 40 -38.41 -32.60 0.84
N VAL A 41 -37.52 -32.26 -0.09
CA VAL A 41 -36.06 -32.49 0.03
C VAL A 41 -35.51 -31.70 1.22
N VAL A 42 -34.98 -32.41 2.22
CA VAL A 42 -34.34 -31.84 3.42
C VAL A 42 -32.82 -31.97 3.39
N GLY A 43 -32.27 -32.76 2.46
CA GLY A 43 -30.83 -32.87 2.26
C GLY A 43 -30.48 -33.61 0.98
N VAL A 44 -29.30 -33.36 0.44
CA VAL A 44 -28.78 -34.02 -0.76
C VAL A 44 -27.42 -34.61 -0.41
N THR A 45 -27.18 -35.86 -0.77
CA THR A 45 -25.87 -36.49 -0.76
C THR A 45 -25.49 -36.77 -2.20
N ASP A 46 -24.39 -36.19 -2.67
CA ASP A 46 -23.92 -36.39 -4.04
C ASP A 46 -23.43 -37.83 -4.27
N ARG A 47 -23.32 -38.20 -5.55
CA ARG A 47 -22.76 -39.50 -5.94
C ARG A 47 -21.32 -39.63 -5.44
N GLU A 48 -20.91 -40.86 -5.22
CA GLU A 48 -19.51 -41.16 -4.94
C GLU A 48 -18.67 -40.70 -6.13
N LYS A 49 -17.61 -39.95 -5.81
CA LYS A 49 -16.73 -39.39 -6.84
C LYS A 49 -15.99 -40.54 -7.50
N THR A 50 -15.82 -40.46 -8.81
CA THR A 50 -14.94 -41.41 -9.49
C THR A 50 -13.51 -41.22 -8.99
N LYS A 51 -12.67 -42.26 -9.03
CA LYS A 51 -11.24 -42.14 -8.66
C LYS A 51 -10.53 -40.98 -9.39
N SER A 52 -10.96 -40.67 -10.61
CA SER A 52 -10.45 -39.54 -11.40
C SER A 52 -10.91 -38.19 -10.85
N GLU A 53 -12.18 -38.05 -10.47
CA GLU A 53 -12.72 -36.81 -9.86
C GLU A 53 -12.12 -36.57 -8.48
N GLU A 54 -11.93 -37.62 -7.67
CA GLU A 54 -11.21 -37.52 -6.40
C GLU A 54 -9.75 -37.10 -6.59
N ALA A 55 -9.07 -37.63 -7.63
CA ALA A 55 -7.71 -37.23 -7.96
C ALA A 55 -7.63 -35.75 -8.39
N LEU A 56 -8.59 -35.29 -9.21
CA LEU A 56 -8.68 -33.90 -9.64
C LEU A 56 -8.96 -32.95 -8.47
N ASP A 57 -9.86 -33.31 -7.57
CA ASP A 57 -10.16 -32.51 -6.38
C ASP A 57 -8.97 -32.43 -5.41
N ARG A 58 -8.24 -33.55 -5.25
CA ARG A 58 -6.98 -33.55 -4.48
C ARG A 58 -5.95 -32.62 -5.10
N LEU A 59 -5.79 -32.65 -6.43
CA LEU A 59 -4.88 -31.76 -7.14
C LEU A 59 -5.30 -30.29 -7.00
N LEU A 60 -6.58 -29.97 -7.21
CA LEU A 60 -7.11 -28.61 -7.08
C LEU A 60 -6.92 -28.06 -5.66
N THR A 61 -7.16 -28.91 -4.65
CA THR A 61 -6.95 -28.55 -3.25
C THR A 61 -5.46 -28.28 -2.97
N ALA A 62 -4.56 -29.13 -3.48
CA ALA A 62 -3.12 -28.93 -3.34
C ALA A 62 -2.65 -27.63 -4.01
N LEU A 63 -3.16 -27.32 -5.21
CA LEU A 63 -2.86 -26.07 -5.93
C LEU A 63 -3.35 -24.85 -5.16
N LYS A 64 -4.57 -24.88 -4.60
CA LYS A 64 -5.11 -23.79 -3.76
C LYS A 64 -4.26 -23.57 -2.51
N VAL A 65 -3.86 -24.63 -1.83
CA VAL A 65 -2.99 -24.54 -0.64
C VAL A 65 -1.61 -23.95 -1.01
N ALA A 66 -1.05 -24.35 -2.16
CA ALA A 66 0.21 -23.78 -2.64
C ALA A 66 0.06 -22.29 -2.98
N GLN A 67 -1.02 -21.91 -3.66
CA GLN A 67 -1.32 -20.51 -3.98
C GLN A 67 -1.48 -19.66 -2.72
N GLU A 68 -2.22 -20.13 -1.73
CA GLU A 68 -2.42 -19.41 -0.47
C GLU A 68 -1.11 -19.21 0.29
N LYS A 69 -0.20 -20.19 0.25
CA LYS A 69 1.15 -20.03 0.82
C LYS A 69 1.94 -18.93 0.11
N VAL A 70 1.89 -18.84 -1.21
CA VAL A 70 2.57 -17.77 -1.96
C VAL A 70 1.97 -16.41 -1.64
N ILE A 71 0.64 -16.30 -1.57
CA ILE A 71 -0.06 -15.05 -1.23
C ILE A 71 0.33 -14.59 0.17
N THR A 72 0.24 -15.49 1.16
CA THR A 72 0.58 -15.16 2.55
C THR A 72 2.04 -14.73 2.69
N GLN A 73 2.98 -15.43 2.03
CA GLN A 73 4.39 -15.03 1.99
C GLN A 73 4.57 -13.62 1.40
N GLN A 74 3.91 -13.31 0.28
CA GLN A 74 3.97 -11.97 -0.32
C GLN A 74 3.42 -10.90 0.63
N LEU A 75 2.30 -11.16 1.31
CA LEU A 75 1.71 -10.21 2.27
C LEU A 75 2.61 -9.97 3.48
N TYR A 76 3.26 -11.01 3.99
CA TYR A 76 4.25 -10.87 5.07
C TYR A 76 5.45 -10.05 4.61
N HIS A 77 5.95 -10.30 3.39
CA HIS A 77 7.05 -9.55 2.80
C HIS A 77 6.70 -8.07 2.60
N ASP A 78 5.54 -7.79 2.01
CA ASP A 78 5.03 -6.43 1.82
C ASP A 78 4.89 -5.68 3.15
N LYS A 79 4.41 -6.37 4.19
CA LYS A 79 4.30 -5.80 5.54
C LYS A 79 5.68 -5.51 6.11
N ALA A 80 6.63 -6.42 5.97
CA ALA A 80 8.00 -6.23 6.42
C ALA A 80 8.64 -5.01 5.73
N LEU A 81 8.55 -4.92 4.39
CA LEU A 81 9.06 -3.78 3.63
C LEU A 81 8.52 -2.44 4.14
N ARG A 82 7.22 -2.35 4.43
CA ARG A 82 6.59 -1.11 4.92
C ARG A 82 6.93 -0.79 6.37
N VAL A 83 7.21 -1.79 7.20
CA VAL A 83 7.57 -1.61 8.62
C VAL A 83 9.04 -1.26 8.76
N THR A 84 9.90 -1.87 7.95
CA THR A 84 11.35 -1.66 7.99
C THR A 84 11.74 -0.32 7.38
N TYR A 85 11.07 0.11 6.30
CA TYR A 85 11.44 1.31 5.55
C TYR A 85 10.33 2.35 5.57
N ASN A 86 10.58 3.50 6.20
CA ASN A 86 9.59 4.57 6.33
C ASN A 86 9.41 5.34 5.02
N LYS A 87 10.51 5.52 4.28
CA LYS A 87 10.54 6.12 2.95
C LYS A 87 11.38 5.28 2.00
N LEU A 88 11.17 5.47 0.69
CA LEU A 88 11.90 4.78 -0.36
C LEU A 88 13.43 4.99 -0.24
N GLU A 89 13.84 6.18 0.19
CA GLU A 89 15.24 6.54 0.39
C GLU A 89 15.93 5.65 1.45
N ASP A 90 15.21 5.23 2.51
CA ASP A 90 15.77 4.36 3.55
C ASP A 90 16.14 2.98 2.98
N LEU A 91 15.28 2.45 2.10
CA LEU A 91 15.51 1.20 1.38
C LEU A 91 16.69 1.32 0.41
N GLN A 92 16.79 2.43 -0.33
CA GLN A 92 17.92 2.69 -1.24
C GLN A 92 19.25 2.84 -0.49
N ASN A 93 19.27 3.57 0.62
CA ASN A 93 20.46 3.71 1.46
C ASN A 93 20.90 2.35 2.03
N THR A 94 19.95 1.50 2.41
CA THR A 94 20.26 0.14 2.89
C THR A 94 20.82 -0.74 1.78
N TYR A 95 20.26 -0.63 0.56
CA TYR A 95 20.77 -1.30 -0.63
C TYR A 95 22.22 -0.89 -0.94
N ASP A 96 22.48 0.42 -1.00
CA ASP A 96 23.81 0.96 -1.32
C ASP A 96 24.84 0.56 -0.27
N ALA A 97 24.48 0.64 1.02
CA ALA A 97 25.34 0.19 2.10
C ALA A 97 25.66 -1.32 1.99
N LYS A 98 24.66 -2.14 1.66
CA LYS A 98 24.87 -3.59 1.51
C LYS A 98 25.73 -3.92 0.30
N LEU A 99 25.53 -3.21 -0.81
CA LEU A 99 26.34 -3.36 -2.01
C LEU A 99 27.80 -2.99 -1.73
N GLN A 100 28.03 -1.87 -1.06
CA GLN A 100 29.38 -1.41 -0.69
C GLN A 100 30.09 -2.40 0.24
N GLU A 101 29.38 -3.00 1.20
CA GLU A 101 29.91 -4.07 2.06
C GLU A 101 30.44 -5.25 1.23
N LEU A 102 29.62 -5.76 0.30
CA LEU A 102 29.98 -6.89 -0.56
C LEU A 102 31.12 -6.57 -1.52
N GLU A 103 31.16 -5.36 -2.06
CA GLU A 103 32.24 -4.90 -2.93
C GLU A 103 33.56 -4.77 -2.16
N THR A 104 33.49 -4.38 -0.89
CA THR A 104 34.66 -4.33 0.00
C THR A 104 35.17 -5.74 0.29
N GLU A 105 34.29 -6.70 0.64
CA GLU A 105 34.66 -8.11 0.80
C GLU A 105 35.32 -8.68 -0.46
N GLN A 106 34.75 -8.40 -1.63
CA GLN A 106 35.29 -8.86 -2.90
C GLN A 106 36.69 -8.25 -3.16
N LYS A 107 36.85 -6.94 -2.95
CA LYS A 107 38.11 -6.23 -3.15
C LYS A 107 39.23 -6.76 -2.24
N LEU A 108 38.92 -7.06 -0.98
CA LEU A 108 39.86 -7.67 -0.05
C LEU A 108 40.31 -9.06 -0.53
N THR A 109 39.37 -9.87 -1.03
CA THR A 109 39.66 -11.20 -1.58
C THR A 109 40.52 -11.12 -2.84
N ILE A 110 40.25 -10.17 -3.75
CA ILE A 110 41.07 -9.90 -4.93
C ILE A 110 42.48 -9.44 -4.53
N SER A 111 42.60 -8.60 -3.51
CA SER A 111 43.90 -8.17 -2.98
C SER A 111 44.70 -9.36 -2.42
N ASN A 112 44.03 -10.28 -1.71
CA ASN A 112 44.65 -11.51 -1.24
C ASN A 112 45.13 -12.40 -2.39
N LEU A 113 44.34 -12.55 -3.45
CA LEU A 113 44.75 -13.29 -4.64
C LEU A 113 46.03 -12.69 -5.25
N LYS A 114 46.06 -11.37 -5.43
CA LYS A 114 47.26 -10.67 -5.95
C LYS A 114 48.49 -10.89 -5.08
N ARG A 115 48.32 -10.94 -3.75
CA ARG A 115 49.42 -11.26 -2.82
C ARG A 115 49.93 -12.69 -3.04
N LEU A 116 49.03 -13.66 -3.19
CA LEU A 116 49.38 -15.06 -3.46
C LEU A 116 50.07 -15.22 -4.82
N ASP A 117 49.63 -14.49 -5.84
CA ASP A 117 50.25 -14.52 -7.18
C ASP A 117 51.69 -13.98 -7.13
N ASN A 118 51.93 -12.87 -6.43
CA ASN A 118 53.28 -12.34 -6.23
C ASN A 118 54.18 -13.30 -5.43
N GLN A 119 53.62 -13.97 -4.42
CA GLN A 119 54.34 -14.98 -3.64
C GLN A 119 54.70 -16.18 -4.52
N LEU A 120 53.76 -16.66 -5.32
CA LEU A 120 53.98 -17.76 -6.26
C LEU A 120 55.06 -17.41 -7.29
N GLU A 121 55.02 -16.21 -7.87
CA GLU A 121 56.04 -15.74 -8.80
C GLU A 121 57.43 -15.74 -8.15
N THR A 122 57.52 -15.30 -6.89
CA THR A 122 58.79 -15.29 -6.14
C THR A 122 59.32 -16.71 -5.92
N LEU A 123 58.47 -17.64 -5.49
CA LEU A 123 58.85 -19.03 -5.26
C LEU A 123 59.27 -19.73 -6.57
N GLN A 124 58.54 -19.49 -7.67
CA GLN A 124 58.85 -20.01 -8.99
C GLN A 124 60.19 -19.46 -9.53
N ARG A 125 60.47 -18.17 -9.32
CA ARG A 125 61.78 -17.59 -9.67
C ARG A 125 62.93 -18.26 -8.89
N GLN A 126 62.74 -18.54 -7.60
CA GLN A 126 63.73 -19.26 -6.80
C GLN A 126 63.95 -20.69 -7.32
N ALA A 127 62.88 -21.41 -7.64
CA ALA A 127 62.98 -22.76 -8.20
C ALA A 127 63.73 -22.74 -9.55
N ALA A 128 63.39 -21.79 -10.43
CA ALA A 128 64.05 -21.63 -11.72
C ALA A 128 65.55 -21.28 -11.58
N MET A 129 65.96 -20.54 -10.55
CA MET A 129 67.38 -20.28 -10.28
C MET A 129 68.14 -21.55 -9.89
N ASN A 130 67.55 -22.42 -9.05
CA ASN A 130 68.16 -23.71 -8.71
C ASN A 130 68.36 -24.57 -9.97
N GLU A 131 67.32 -24.68 -10.81
CA GLU A 131 67.39 -25.44 -12.06
C GLU A 131 68.45 -24.89 -13.02
N ARG A 132 68.55 -23.57 -13.19
CA ARG A 132 69.58 -22.93 -14.03
C ARG A 132 71.00 -23.15 -13.52
N ASN A 133 71.17 -23.25 -12.20
CA ASN A 133 72.46 -23.55 -11.58
C ASN A 133 72.80 -25.05 -11.62
N GLY A 134 71.92 -25.90 -12.18
CA GLY A 134 72.09 -27.36 -12.20
C GLY A 134 71.85 -28.01 -10.83
N GLU A 135 71.28 -27.28 -9.88
CA GLU A 135 70.96 -27.75 -8.54
C GLU A 135 69.56 -28.38 -8.50
N LYS A 136 69.38 -29.41 -7.67
CA LYS A 136 68.05 -29.99 -7.45
C LYS A 136 67.21 -29.03 -6.62
N VAL A 137 66.01 -28.68 -7.11
CA VAL A 137 65.06 -27.85 -6.38
C VAL A 137 64.72 -28.51 -5.02
N PRO A 138 64.87 -27.79 -3.89
CA PRO A 138 64.52 -28.34 -2.57
C PRO A 138 63.05 -28.75 -2.49
N GLN A 139 62.77 -29.92 -1.89
CA GLN A 139 61.39 -30.43 -1.79
C GLN A 139 60.45 -29.46 -1.07
N LYS A 140 60.96 -28.79 -0.03
CA LYS A 140 60.21 -27.76 0.70
C LYS A 140 59.71 -26.63 -0.21
N LEU A 141 60.53 -26.19 -1.16
CA LEU A 141 60.15 -25.15 -2.12
C LEU A 141 59.05 -25.64 -3.08
N VAL A 142 59.14 -26.90 -3.53
CA VAL A 142 58.09 -27.52 -4.36
C VAL A 142 56.77 -27.61 -3.60
N ASP A 143 56.81 -27.99 -2.32
CA ASP A 143 55.60 -28.11 -1.49
C ASP A 143 54.98 -26.74 -1.21
N GLU A 144 55.79 -25.70 -0.97
CA GLU A 144 55.34 -24.32 -0.81
C GLU A 144 54.67 -23.76 -2.08
N ILE A 145 55.23 -24.04 -3.26
CA ILE A 145 54.63 -23.68 -4.56
C ILE A 145 53.25 -24.33 -4.68
N LYS A 146 53.15 -25.65 -4.49
CA LYS A 146 51.88 -26.38 -4.58
C LYS A 146 50.84 -25.89 -3.58
N ALA A 147 51.26 -25.58 -2.36
CA ALA A 147 50.36 -25.04 -1.34
C ALA A 147 49.83 -23.66 -1.74
N THR A 148 50.70 -22.78 -2.25
CA THR A 148 50.33 -21.42 -2.70
C THR A 148 49.41 -21.48 -3.91
N GLU A 149 49.66 -22.36 -4.89
CA GLU A 149 48.79 -22.59 -6.05
C GLU A 149 47.39 -23.04 -5.62
N LYS A 150 47.32 -24.00 -4.69
CA LYS A 150 46.04 -24.47 -4.15
C LYS A 150 45.28 -23.35 -3.43
N GLU A 151 45.97 -22.53 -2.64
CA GLU A 151 45.35 -21.38 -1.97
C GLU A 151 44.85 -20.33 -2.97
N SER A 152 45.61 -20.06 -4.04
CA SER A 152 45.20 -19.17 -5.14
C SER A 152 43.93 -19.68 -5.83
N GLN A 153 43.87 -20.98 -6.18
CA GLN A 153 42.68 -21.61 -6.76
C GLN A 153 41.45 -21.49 -5.84
N LEU A 154 41.59 -21.78 -4.55
CA LEU A 154 40.49 -21.62 -3.58
C LEU A 154 40.05 -20.15 -3.45
N THR A 155 40.98 -19.20 -3.52
CA THR A 155 40.68 -17.77 -3.49
C THR A 155 39.93 -17.32 -4.74
N TYR A 156 40.26 -17.86 -5.91
CA TYR A 156 39.51 -17.60 -7.15
C TYR A 156 38.05 -18.07 -7.08
N VAL A 157 37.81 -19.24 -6.50
CA VAL A 157 36.44 -19.75 -6.26
C VAL A 157 35.68 -18.81 -5.31
N LYS A 158 36.32 -18.32 -4.25
CA LYS A 158 35.70 -17.35 -3.32
C LYS A 158 35.31 -16.04 -4.02
N ILE A 159 36.14 -15.52 -4.93
CA ILE A 159 35.79 -14.32 -5.72
C ILE A 159 34.52 -14.57 -6.54
N SER A 160 34.42 -15.74 -7.17
CA SER A 160 33.22 -16.12 -7.94
C SER A 160 31.97 -16.18 -7.04
N GLN A 161 32.10 -16.72 -5.83
CA GLN A 161 31.02 -16.75 -4.83
C GLN A 161 30.61 -15.34 -4.38
N HIS A 162 31.56 -14.42 -4.20
CA HIS A 162 31.25 -13.02 -3.89
C HIS A 162 30.47 -12.34 -5.01
N ILE A 163 30.83 -12.59 -6.27
CA ILE A 163 30.10 -12.07 -7.44
C ILE A 163 28.67 -12.61 -7.46
N GLU A 164 28.48 -13.91 -7.26
CA GLU A 164 27.15 -14.52 -7.21
C GLU A 164 26.30 -13.95 -6.06
N LYS A 165 26.88 -13.83 -4.86
CA LYS A 165 26.24 -13.22 -3.69
C LYS A 165 25.81 -11.79 -3.99
N LYS A 166 26.67 -10.99 -4.63
CA LYS A 166 26.37 -9.62 -5.06
C LYS A 166 25.17 -9.58 -6.01
N ASN A 167 25.19 -10.41 -7.05
CA ASN A 167 24.11 -10.44 -8.05
C ASN A 167 22.76 -10.82 -7.43
N LYS A 168 22.73 -11.80 -6.52
CA LYS A 168 21.51 -12.18 -5.80
C LYS A 168 20.96 -11.04 -4.95
N VAL A 169 21.83 -10.33 -4.24
CA VAL A 169 21.44 -9.17 -3.43
C VAL A 169 20.90 -8.05 -4.32
N VAL A 170 21.54 -7.75 -5.44
CA VAL A 170 21.07 -6.75 -6.41
C VAL A 170 19.69 -7.13 -6.95
N GLU A 171 19.47 -8.38 -7.34
CA GLU A 171 18.18 -8.86 -7.82
C GLU A 171 17.08 -8.70 -6.76
N GLN A 172 17.35 -9.13 -5.53
CA GLN A 172 16.42 -9.04 -4.41
C GLN A 172 16.04 -7.58 -4.09
N PHE A 173 17.03 -6.70 -3.91
CA PHE A 173 16.76 -5.30 -3.58
C PHE A 173 16.06 -4.56 -4.72
N ASN A 174 16.35 -4.87 -5.99
CA ASN A 174 15.64 -4.28 -7.12
C ASN A 174 14.15 -4.68 -7.13
N ALA A 175 13.85 -5.95 -6.85
CA ALA A 175 12.48 -6.42 -6.71
C ALA A 175 11.76 -5.72 -5.55
N ASP A 176 12.43 -5.56 -4.40
CA ASP A 176 11.89 -4.89 -3.22
C ASP A 176 11.65 -3.41 -3.45
N ILE A 177 12.56 -2.70 -4.13
CA ILE A 177 12.40 -1.29 -4.51
C ILE A 177 11.19 -1.13 -5.43
N ALA A 178 11.05 -1.98 -6.44
CA ALA A 178 9.91 -1.94 -7.35
C ALA A 178 8.60 -2.20 -6.60
N ARG A 179 8.58 -3.18 -5.70
CA ARG A 179 7.40 -3.52 -4.90
C ARG A 179 7.03 -2.39 -3.93
N TYR A 180 8.01 -1.81 -3.24
CA TYR A 180 7.81 -0.70 -2.31
C TYR A 180 7.17 0.52 -3.00
N LYS A 181 7.61 0.86 -4.21
CA LYS A 181 7.00 1.93 -5.02
C LYS A 181 5.52 1.67 -5.31
N GLN A 182 5.14 0.44 -5.66
CA GLN A 182 3.74 0.08 -5.89
C GLN A 182 2.91 0.19 -4.61
N LEU A 183 3.45 -0.29 -3.48
CA LEU A 183 2.77 -0.25 -2.18
C LEU A 183 2.53 1.20 -1.72
N THR A 184 3.50 2.09 -1.92
CA THR A 184 3.42 3.50 -1.51
C THR A 184 2.54 4.34 -2.43
N GLN A 185 2.63 4.19 -3.76
CA GLN A 185 1.77 4.91 -4.71
C GLN A 185 0.28 4.71 -4.45
N SER A 186 -0.13 3.47 -4.15
CA SER A 186 -1.54 3.16 -3.86
C SER A 186 -2.03 3.78 -2.55
N ALA A 187 -1.17 3.86 -1.54
CA ALA A 187 -1.48 4.47 -0.25
C ALA A 187 -1.57 6.00 -0.38
N GLU A 188 -0.61 6.61 -1.07
CA GLU A 188 -0.62 8.04 -1.35
C GLU A 188 -1.83 8.46 -2.19
N GLN A 189 -2.23 7.65 -3.19
CA GLN A 189 -3.41 7.94 -3.98
C GLN A 189 -4.67 7.96 -3.12
N LYS A 190 -4.82 6.98 -2.22
CA LYS A 190 -5.94 6.96 -1.25
C LYS A 190 -5.93 8.18 -0.33
N ILE A 191 -4.75 8.63 0.11
CA ILE A 191 -4.61 9.84 0.92
C ILE A 191 -5.03 11.08 0.11
N ARG A 192 -4.56 11.20 -1.13
CA ARG A 192 -4.93 12.30 -2.04
C ARG A 192 -6.43 12.32 -2.33
N ASP A 193 -7.02 11.16 -2.62
CA ASP A 193 -8.46 11.04 -2.87
C ASP A 193 -9.27 11.43 -1.64
N LYS A 194 -8.84 10.99 -0.44
CA LYS A 194 -9.47 11.39 0.83
C LYS A 194 -9.36 12.89 1.07
N GLN A 195 -8.18 13.47 0.86
CA GLN A 195 -7.98 14.91 0.97
C GLN A 195 -8.84 15.69 -0.04
N LYS A 196 -8.98 15.19 -1.26
CA LYS A 196 -9.85 15.79 -2.28
C LYS A 196 -11.32 15.78 -1.88
N GLU A 197 -11.81 14.68 -1.29
CA GLU A 197 -13.18 14.61 -0.77
C GLU A 197 -13.36 15.49 0.47
N GLU A 198 -12.39 15.55 1.39
CA GLU A 198 -12.41 16.48 2.53
C GLU A 198 -12.41 17.94 2.08
N ILE A 199 -11.62 18.30 1.07
CA ILE A 199 -11.60 19.63 0.46
C ILE A 199 -12.94 19.91 -0.23
N LYS A 200 -13.51 18.96 -0.96
CA LYS A 200 -14.82 19.12 -1.61
C LYS A 200 -15.94 19.36 -0.59
N ALA A 201 -15.95 18.61 0.52
CA ALA A 201 -16.88 18.81 1.62
C ALA A 201 -16.67 20.17 2.32
N ALA A 202 -15.41 20.58 2.51
CA ALA A 202 -15.06 21.91 3.02
C ALA A 202 -15.59 23.02 2.10
N ASN A 203 -15.47 22.88 0.78
CA ASN A 203 -15.98 23.87 -0.19
C ASN A 203 -17.52 24.00 -0.12
N GLN A 204 -18.24 22.90 0.05
CA GLN A 204 -19.70 22.93 0.21
C GLN A 204 -20.12 23.67 1.50
N LEU A 205 -19.27 23.67 2.51
CA LEU A 205 -19.49 24.35 3.78
C LEU A 205 -18.98 25.81 3.80
N GLY A 206 -18.33 26.30 2.74
CA GLY A 206 -17.72 27.63 2.73
C GLY A 206 -16.43 27.70 3.55
N VAL A 207 -15.68 26.60 3.65
CA VAL A 207 -14.40 26.54 4.36
C VAL A 207 -13.24 26.67 3.36
N PHE A 208 -12.33 27.61 3.61
CA PHE A 208 -11.06 27.77 2.90
C PHE A 208 -9.91 27.32 3.79
N VAL A 209 -9.01 26.49 3.26
CA VAL A 209 -7.85 25.94 3.99
C VAL A 209 -6.59 26.66 3.54
N CYS A 210 -5.91 27.32 4.46
CA CYS A 210 -4.65 28.01 4.18
C CYS A 210 -3.48 27.02 4.15
N GLU A 211 -2.54 27.20 3.23
CA GLU A 211 -1.28 26.46 3.15
C GLU A 211 -0.19 27.11 4.02
N SER A 212 -0.29 28.42 4.30
CA SER A 212 0.64 29.16 5.16
C SER A 212 0.00 30.34 5.91
N ASP A 213 0.63 30.80 7.00
CA ASP A 213 0.19 31.99 7.76
C ASP A 213 0.11 33.25 6.88
N ARG A 214 1.09 33.43 5.98
CA ARG A 214 1.14 34.58 5.07
C ARG A 214 -0.02 34.58 4.07
N GLU A 215 -0.37 33.42 3.54
CA GLU A 215 -1.54 33.26 2.69
C GLU A 215 -2.81 33.56 3.47
N CYS A 216 -2.91 33.06 4.71
CA CYS A 216 -4.09 33.25 5.55
C CYS A 216 -4.33 34.73 5.89
N GLU A 217 -3.28 35.52 6.11
CA GLU A 217 -3.40 36.98 6.31
C GLU A 217 -3.87 37.72 5.05
N LYS A 218 -3.43 37.31 3.86
CA LYS A 218 -3.94 37.87 2.60
C LYS A 218 -5.39 37.46 2.37
N ALA A 219 -5.68 36.17 2.51
CA ALA A 219 -7.01 35.61 2.35
C ALA A 219 -8.00 36.30 3.28
N TRP A 220 -7.62 36.56 4.54
CA TRP A 220 -8.46 37.27 5.52
C TRP A 220 -8.96 38.63 5.01
N LYS A 221 -8.08 39.43 4.40
CA LYS A 221 -8.44 40.75 3.84
C LYS A 221 -9.41 40.61 2.67
N ILE A 222 -9.09 39.73 1.73
CA ILE A 222 -9.94 39.45 0.56
C ILE A 222 -11.32 38.90 1.00
N ALA A 223 -11.34 38.11 2.07
CA ALA A 223 -12.57 37.56 2.63
C ALA A 223 -13.51 38.66 3.18
N GLY A 224 -12.95 39.73 3.75
CA GLY A 224 -13.71 40.92 4.15
C GLY A 224 -14.45 41.55 2.96
N ASP A 225 -13.79 41.70 1.82
CA ASP A 225 -14.42 42.20 0.59
C ASP A 225 -15.51 41.27 0.06
N PHE A 226 -15.39 39.97 0.31
CA PHE A 226 -16.43 39.00 -0.06
C PHE A 226 -17.70 39.20 0.79
N ILE A 227 -17.57 39.46 2.09
CA ILE A 227 -18.71 39.74 2.98
C ILE A 227 -19.48 40.96 2.49
N SER A 228 -18.77 42.05 2.17
CA SER A 228 -19.41 43.31 1.76
C SER A 228 -20.13 43.21 0.41
N LYS A 229 -19.64 42.36 -0.50
CA LYS A 229 -20.28 42.11 -1.81
C LYS A 229 -21.50 41.20 -1.75
N HIS A 230 -21.54 40.25 -0.81
CA HIS A 230 -22.54 39.19 -0.78
C HIS A 230 -23.55 39.27 0.38
N SER A 231 -23.32 40.14 1.36
CA SER A 231 -24.31 40.46 2.40
C SER A 231 -25.38 41.41 1.87
N THR A 232 -26.64 41.14 2.19
CA THR A 232 -27.79 41.95 1.72
C THR A 232 -28.54 42.65 2.84
N SER A 233 -28.15 42.46 4.11
CA SER A 233 -28.68 43.24 5.23
C SER A 233 -28.38 44.74 5.07
N SER A 234 -29.13 45.59 5.77
CA SER A 234 -28.96 47.04 5.67
C SER A 234 -27.53 47.48 6.02
N ASN A 235 -27.01 48.44 5.25
CA ASN A 235 -25.63 48.93 5.36
C ASN A 235 -24.57 47.81 5.31
N SER A 236 -24.77 46.79 4.47
CA SER A 236 -23.87 45.65 4.29
C SER A 236 -22.47 45.97 3.77
N THR A 237 -22.20 47.23 3.40
CA THR A 237 -20.88 47.68 2.93
C THR A 237 -19.80 47.66 4.00
N GLU A 238 -20.18 47.68 5.28
CA GLU A 238 -19.25 47.64 6.41
C GLU A 238 -19.61 46.51 7.40
N PRO A 239 -18.61 45.78 7.94
CA PRO A 239 -18.86 44.76 8.95
C PRO A 239 -19.34 45.37 10.27
N GLU A 240 -20.26 44.69 10.96
CA GLU A 240 -20.69 45.03 12.32
C GLU A 240 -19.58 44.72 13.33
N ILE A 241 -18.87 43.62 13.12
CA ILE A 241 -17.74 43.19 13.93
C ILE A 241 -16.56 42.93 13.00
N GLU A 242 -15.42 43.58 13.25
CA GLU A 242 -14.17 43.30 12.58
C GLU A 242 -13.05 43.16 13.62
N SER A 243 -12.44 41.98 13.66
CA SER A 243 -11.36 41.62 14.57
C SER A 243 -10.37 40.71 13.86
N GLY A 244 -9.24 40.38 14.49
CA GLY A 244 -8.26 39.44 13.90
C GLY A 244 -8.76 37.99 13.73
N LYS A 245 -9.92 37.63 14.30
CA LYS A 245 -10.47 36.26 14.28
C LYS A 245 -11.90 36.16 13.77
N LEU A 246 -12.63 37.27 13.67
CA LEU A 246 -14.02 37.31 13.22
C LEU A 246 -14.27 38.60 12.43
N ILE A 247 -14.81 38.45 11.22
CA ILE A 247 -15.46 39.53 10.47
C ILE A 247 -16.92 39.13 10.35
N MET A 248 -17.86 39.97 10.75
CA MET A 248 -19.28 39.63 10.71
C MET A 248 -20.10 40.84 10.28
N GLY A 249 -20.95 40.65 9.26
CA GLY A 249 -21.94 41.62 8.84
C GLY A 249 -23.13 41.70 9.80
N ARG A 250 -23.96 42.73 9.61
CA ARG A 250 -25.14 42.97 10.45
C ARG A 250 -26.17 41.87 10.38
N THR A 251 -26.91 41.66 11.46
CA THR A 251 -28.03 40.72 11.48
C THR A 251 -29.05 41.01 10.38
N PRO A 252 -29.63 39.99 9.71
CA PRO A 252 -30.66 40.18 8.68
C PRO A 252 -31.87 40.98 9.19
N ASP A 253 -32.26 42.05 8.47
CA ASP A 253 -33.40 42.90 8.84
C ASP A 253 -34.73 42.25 8.42
N THR A 254 -34.73 41.65 7.23
CA THR A 254 -35.89 40.97 6.62
C THR A 254 -35.62 39.48 6.39
N ASP A 255 -36.67 38.71 6.12
CA ASP A 255 -36.57 37.27 5.85
C ASP A 255 -35.83 36.95 4.55
N ASN A 256 -35.64 37.93 3.67
CA ASN A 256 -34.91 37.79 2.42
C ASN A 256 -33.44 38.21 2.52
N ASP A 257 -33.02 38.69 3.70
CA ASP A 257 -31.67 39.20 3.90
C ASP A 257 -30.69 38.10 4.29
N LEU A 258 -29.48 38.22 3.76
CA LEU A 258 -28.34 37.38 4.09
C LEU A 258 -27.29 38.22 4.82
N SER A 259 -26.81 37.69 5.93
CA SER A 259 -25.68 38.22 6.68
C SER A 259 -24.54 37.22 6.65
N LEU A 260 -23.36 37.64 6.20
CA LEU A 260 -22.19 36.77 6.14
C LEU A 260 -21.26 37.03 7.32
N ALA A 261 -20.64 35.97 7.82
CA ALA A 261 -19.61 36.04 8.83
C ALA A 261 -18.45 35.12 8.47
N ILE A 262 -17.22 35.55 8.74
CA ILE A 262 -16.01 34.78 8.48
C ILE A 262 -15.22 34.65 9.78
N SER A 263 -14.92 33.41 10.15
CA SER A 263 -14.15 33.08 11.35
C SER A 263 -12.82 32.44 10.97
N LYS A 264 -11.74 32.86 11.65
CA LYS A 264 -10.43 32.20 11.58
C LYS A 264 -10.39 31.09 12.63
N VAL A 265 -10.24 29.85 12.18
CA VAL A 265 -10.20 28.65 13.03
C VAL A 265 -8.79 28.06 13.01
N ASP A 266 -8.17 27.98 14.18
CA ASP A 266 -6.86 27.35 14.37
C ASP A 266 -7.04 25.84 14.58
N LEU A 267 -6.34 24.99 13.81
CA LEU A 267 -6.43 23.52 13.90
C LEU A 267 -5.19 22.84 14.51
N GLY A 268 -4.21 23.63 14.97
CA GLY A 268 -2.89 23.10 15.36
C GLY A 268 -1.94 22.94 14.16
N ASP A 269 -0.65 22.68 14.43
CA ASP A 269 0.42 22.52 13.43
C ASP A 269 0.53 23.66 12.39
N ARG A 270 0.27 24.90 12.82
CA ARG A 270 0.27 26.12 11.95
C ARG A 270 -0.72 26.04 10.77
N LYS A 271 -1.75 25.19 10.87
CA LYS A 271 -2.82 25.12 9.88
C LYS A 271 -4.02 25.93 10.35
N GLN A 272 -4.34 26.96 9.59
CA GLN A 272 -5.49 27.83 9.82
C GLN A 272 -6.52 27.63 8.72
N LYS A 273 -7.80 27.76 9.06
CA LYS A 273 -8.90 27.75 8.09
C LYS A 273 -9.75 28.99 8.26
N LEU A 274 -10.29 29.50 7.15
CA LEU A 274 -11.33 30.52 7.14
C LEU A 274 -12.66 29.83 6.92
N PHE A 275 -13.64 30.09 7.78
CA PHE A 275 -14.98 29.53 7.67
C PHE A 275 -15.99 30.65 7.39
N LEU A 276 -16.66 30.56 6.24
CA LEU A 276 -17.80 31.40 5.89
C LEU A 276 -19.08 30.80 6.47
N ASP A 277 -19.69 31.54 7.39
CA ASP A 277 -21.04 31.34 7.84
C ASP A 277 -22.00 32.31 7.12
N ILE A 278 -23.19 31.80 6.78
CA ILE A 278 -24.25 32.57 6.14
C ILE A 278 -25.47 32.47 7.04
N ARG A 279 -25.88 33.61 7.57
CA ARG A 279 -26.93 33.74 8.57
C ARG A 279 -28.17 34.34 7.92
N CYS A 280 -29.29 33.66 8.14
CA CYS A 280 -30.62 34.14 7.78
C CYS A 280 -31.42 34.41 9.04
N ARG A 281 -32.54 35.10 8.90
CA ARG A 281 -33.47 35.33 10.01
C ARG A 281 -34.09 34.01 10.47
N ASP A 282 -34.31 33.87 11.78
CA ASP A 282 -34.99 32.72 12.38
C ASP A 282 -36.50 32.82 12.15
N SER A 283 -36.91 32.55 10.92
CA SER A 283 -38.28 32.52 10.44
C SER A 283 -38.44 31.41 9.41
N SER A 284 -39.67 31.00 9.11
CA SER A 284 -39.91 29.94 8.12
C SER A 284 -39.31 30.28 6.75
N ILE A 285 -39.43 31.55 6.32
CA ILE A 285 -38.90 32.04 5.05
C ILE A 285 -37.36 32.15 5.10
N GLY A 286 -36.80 32.66 6.21
CA GLY A 286 -35.35 32.76 6.38
C GLY A 286 -34.65 31.40 6.44
N ILE A 287 -35.27 30.39 7.06
CA ILE A 287 -34.77 29.00 7.07
C ILE A 287 -34.76 28.42 5.65
N GLU A 288 -35.83 28.63 4.88
CA GLU A 288 -35.90 28.18 3.48
C GLU A 288 -34.86 28.89 2.60
N LEU A 289 -34.66 30.20 2.81
CA LEU A 289 -33.60 30.96 2.14
C LEU A 289 -32.21 30.40 2.45
N CYS A 290 -31.94 30.07 3.71
CA CYS A 290 -30.65 29.48 4.13
C CYS A 290 -30.41 28.09 3.54
N ALA A 291 -31.47 27.32 3.30
CA ALA A 291 -31.40 26.03 2.63
C ALA A 291 -31.36 26.14 1.09
N SER A 292 -31.55 27.34 0.53
CA SER A 292 -31.71 27.54 -0.90
C SER A 292 -30.41 27.33 -1.70
N LYS A 293 -30.56 27.06 -3.00
CA LYS A 293 -29.44 26.97 -3.94
C LYS A 293 -28.59 28.24 -3.97
N LYS A 294 -29.21 29.42 -3.77
CA LYS A 294 -28.51 30.72 -3.71
C LYS A 294 -27.43 30.72 -2.63
N VAL A 295 -27.73 30.20 -1.43
CA VAL A 295 -26.77 30.14 -0.32
C VAL A 295 -25.68 29.11 -0.57
N GLN A 296 -26.02 27.97 -1.18
CA GLN A 296 -25.03 26.98 -1.61
C GLN A 296 -24.05 27.54 -2.65
N ASP A 297 -24.56 28.30 -3.63
CA ASP A 297 -23.75 28.94 -4.67
C ASP A 297 -22.79 29.99 -4.07
N ILE A 298 -23.22 30.74 -3.05
CA ILE A 298 -22.35 31.69 -2.31
C ILE A 298 -21.23 30.94 -1.57
N ARG A 299 -21.53 29.81 -0.89
CA ARG A 299 -20.50 29.00 -0.20
C ARG A 299 -19.45 28.47 -1.18
N VAL A 300 -19.87 28.01 -2.36
CA VAL A 300 -18.96 27.53 -3.40
C VAL A 300 -18.15 28.68 -4.01
N ALA A 301 -18.80 29.82 -4.29
CA ALA A 301 -18.15 30.99 -4.85
C ALA A 301 -17.07 31.59 -3.93
N PHE A 302 -17.26 31.51 -2.61
CA PHE A 302 -16.32 32.03 -1.62
C PHE A 302 -14.90 31.53 -1.82
N LYS A 303 -14.73 30.21 -1.96
CA LYS A 303 -13.41 29.63 -2.19
C LYS A 303 -12.80 30.11 -3.51
N ASN A 304 -13.56 30.02 -4.60
CA ASN A 304 -13.06 30.40 -5.93
C ASN A 304 -12.64 31.88 -5.97
N TYR A 305 -13.38 32.74 -5.26
CA TYR A 305 -13.06 34.15 -5.11
C TYR A 305 -11.73 34.36 -4.38
N LEU A 306 -11.50 33.64 -3.27
CA LEU A 306 -10.22 33.69 -2.55
C LEU A 306 -9.07 33.17 -3.40
N GLU A 307 -9.20 31.99 -4.04
CA GLU A 307 -8.14 31.39 -4.86
C GLU A 307 -7.74 32.29 -6.04
N THR A 308 -8.72 32.87 -6.73
CA THR A 308 -8.45 33.78 -7.87
C THR A 308 -7.75 35.05 -7.40
N SER A 309 -8.26 35.68 -6.33
CA SER A 309 -7.73 36.94 -5.82
C SER A 309 -6.38 36.80 -5.11
N LEU A 310 -5.99 35.59 -4.70
CA LEU A 310 -4.67 35.29 -4.13
C LEU A 310 -3.60 35.04 -5.21
N ALA A 311 -4.03 34.66 -6.41
CA ALA A 311 -3.15 34.41 -7.56
C ALA A 311 -2.76 35.71 -8.29
N ASP A 312 -3.55 36.76 -8.15
CA ASP A 312 -3.30 38.14 -8.62
C ASP A 312 -2.35 38.92 -7.68
#